data_AF-A0A1G0Y2A1-F1
#
_entry.id   AF-A0A1G0Y2A1-F1
#
_cell.length_a   1.000
_cell.length_b   1.000
_cell.length_c   1.000
_cell.angle_alpha   90.00
_cell.angle_beta   90.00
_cell.angle_gamma   90.00
#
_symmetry.space_group_name_H-M   'P 1'
#
loop_
_entity.id
_entity.type
_entity.pdbx_description
1 polymer ?
#
loop_
_entity_poly.entity_id
_entity_poly.type
_entity_poly.pdbx_seq_one_letter_code
_entity_poly.pdbx_strand_id
1 'polypeptide(L)'
;MNEYRAKRWLPPLQVSPILAREAKIHSQDMERKRIPFGHLYFGSRIKRIYAKIKNCNGGSENVAWYPPSKSPRDVVALWLTSSGHRRNILGHYNLTGVGIVRDKRGWLYYTQLFIKNKAVGHFGIK
;
A
#
# COMPACT_ATOMS: atom_id res chain seq x y z
N MET A 1 -7.35 -7.77 4.93
CA MET A 1 -7.60 -6.99 3.68
C MET A 1 -8.06 -7.88 2.53
N ASN A 2 -7.32 -8.92 2.13
CA ASN A 2 -7.77 -9.85 1.09
C ASN A 2 -9.09 -10.53 1.44
N GLU A 3 -9.34 -10.87 2.72
CA GLU A 3 -10.66 -11.33 3.18
C GLU A 3 -11.79 -10.33 2.88
N TYR A 4 -11.55 -9.03 3.11
CA TYR A 4 -12.54 -7.99 2.84
C TYR A 4 -12.79 -7.80 1.33
N ARG A 5 -11.76 -8.01 0.50
CA ARG A 5 -11.85 -8.02 -0.97
C ARG A 5 -12.61 -9.24 -1.48
N ALA A 6 -12.36 -10.42 -0.91
CA ALA A 6 -13.04 -11.66 -1.27
C ALA A 6 -14.56 -11.58 -1.04
N LYS A 7 -14.99 -10.97 0.07
CA LYS A 7 -16.42 -10.68 0.34
C LYS A 7 -17.10 -9.78 -0.72
N ARG A 8 -16.32 -9.20 -1.63
CA ARG A 8 -16.78 -8.33 -2.73
C ARG A 8 -16.35 -8.86 -4.09
N TRP A 9 -15.99 -10.15 -4.17
CA TRP A 9 -15.64 -10.82 -5.42
C TRP A 9 -14.43 -10.19 -6.14
N LEU A 10 -13.55 -9.54 -5.38
CA LEU A 10 -12.33 -8.95 -5.92
C LEU A 10 -11.16 -9.94 -5.76
N PRO A 11 -10.30 -10.07 -6.79
CA PRO A 11 -9.09 -10.89 -6.71
C PRO A 11 -8.20 -10.48 -5.52
N PRO A 12 -7.47 -11.43 -4.91
CA PRO A 12 -6.53 -11.11 -3.86
C PRO A 12 -5.38 -10.24 -4.39
N LEU A 13 -4.89 -9.35 -3.54
CA LEU A 13 -3.64 -8.64 -3.79
C LEU A 13 -2.47 -9.54 -3.45
N GLN A 14 -1.49 -9.62 -4.34
CA GLN A 14 -0.21 -10.29 -4.10
C GLN A 14 0.77 -9.30 -3.46
N VAL A 15 1.48 -9.75 -2.43
CA VAL A 15 2.47 -8.92 -1.73
C VAL A 15 3.72 -8.80 -2.61
N SER A 16 4.17 -7.57 -2.85
CA SER A 16 5.40 -7.27 -3.56
C SER A 16 6.45 -6.67 -2.61
N PRO A 17 7.65 -7.28 -2.50
CA PRO A 17 8.73 -6.73 -1.67
C PRO A 17 9.23 -5.37 -2.21
N ILE A 18 9.08 -5.11 -3.52
CA ILE A 18 9.42 -3.82 -4.13
C ILE A 18 8.50 -2.73 -3.59
N LEU A 19 7.18 -2.96 -3.58
CA LEU A 19 6.21 -2.02 -3.03
C LEU A 19 6.40 -1.84 -1.51
N ALA A 20 6.64 -2.93 -0.78
CA ALA A 20 6.84 -2.86 0.67
C ALA A 20 8.08 -2.02 1.03
N ARG A 21 9.16 -2.15 0.27
CA ARG A 21 10.37 -1.33 0.44
C ARG A 21 10.11 0.14 0.16
N GLU A 22 9.48 0.48 -0.96
CA GLU A 22 9.17 1.88 -1.30
C GLU A 22 8.18 2.50 -0.29
N ALA A 23 7.20 1.73 0.18
CA ALA A 23 6.26 2.14 1.23
C ALA A 23 6.99 2.41 2.56
N LYS A 24 7.93 1.52 2.94
CA LYS A 24 8.73 1.66 4.16
C LYS A 24 9.58 2.93 4.12
N ILE A 25 10.21 3.24 2.99
CA ILE A 25 10.97 4.49 2.80
C ILE A 25 10.07 5.69 3.05
N HIS A 26 8.87 5.72 2.46
CA HIS A 26 7.91 6.82 2.67
C HIS A 26 7.50 6.96 4.15
N SER A 27 7.19 5.84 4.82
CA SER A 27 6.88 5.87 6.25
C SER A 27 8.06 6.36 7.09
N GLN A 28 9.30 6.04 6.70
CA GLN A 28 10.50 6.51 7.39
C GLN A 28 10.72 8.01 7.20
N ASP A 29 10.47 8.54 6.01
CA ASP A 29 10.62 9.97 5.76
C ASP A 29 9.54 10.79 6.49
N MET A 30 8.31 10.27 6.61
CA MET A 30 7.26 10.85 7.46
C MET A 30 7.63 10.80 8.94
N GLU A 31 8.12 9.65 9.43
CA GLU A 31 8.54 9.49 10.84
C GLU A 31 9.70 10.43 11.20
N ARG A 32 10.70 10.53 10.32
CA ARG A 32 11.87 11.41 10.47
C ARG A 32 11.56 12.89 10.21
N LYS A 33 10.31 13.23 9.89
CA LYS A 33 9.85 14.59 9.56
C LYS A 33 10.65 15.23 8.40
N ARG A 34 11.20 14.42 7.50
CA ARG A 34 11.84 14.90 6.26
C ARG A 34 10.81 15.44 5.27
N ILE A 35 9.59 14.92 5.37
CA ILE A 35 8.40 15.34 4.63
C ILE A 35 7.21 15.44 5.59
N PRO A 36 6.18 16.26 5.28
CA PRO A 36 4.93 16.24 6.02
C PRO A 36 4.24 14.89 5.90
N PHE A 37 3.42 14.55 6.90
CA PHE A 37 2.52 13.42 6.82
C PHE A 37 1.54 13.60 5.65
N GLY A 38 1.46 12.62 4.75
CA GLY A 38 0.59 12.68 3.58
C GLY A 38 1.19 11.99 2.37
N HIS A 39 0.79 12.46 1.19
CA HIS A 39 1.08 11.82 -0.10
C HIS A 39 2.21 12.51 -0.90
N LEU A 40 2.95 13.45 -0.30
CA LEU A 40 4.00 14.21 -1.00
C LEU A 40 4.95 13.27 -1.76
N TYR A 41 5.26 13.57 -3.02
CA TYR A 41 6.07 12.75 -3.94
C TYR A 41 5.48 11.39 -4.37
N PHE A 42 4.16 11.20 -4.28
CA PHE A 42 3.49 9.97 -4.72
C PHE A 42 3.82 9.59 -6.17
N GLY A 43 3.75 10.53 -7.11
CA GLY A 43 4.10 10.26 -8.52
C GLY A 43 5.54 9.74 -8.69
N SER A 44 6.49 10.30 -7.95
CA SER A 44 7.89 9.85 -7.95
C SER A 44 8.04 8.44 -7.36
N ARG A 45 7.30 8.10 -6.29
CA ARG A 45 7.25 6.73 -5.75
C ARG A 45 6.74 5.74 -6.80
N ILE A 46 5.62 6.06 -7.45
CA ILE A 46 5.05 5.21 -8.50
C ILE A 46 6.03 5.03 -9.67
N LYS A 47 6.71 6.10 -10.11
CA LYS A 47 7.73 6.03 -11.16
C LYS A 47 8.87 5.07 -10.81
N ARG A 48 9.37 5.11 -9.56
CA ARG A 48 10.42 4.17 -9.10
C ARG A 48 9.95 2.72 -9.05
N ILE A 49 8.67 2.49 -8.75
CA ILE A 49 8.09 1.14 -8.79
C ILE A 49 7.96 0.65 -10.23
N TYR A 50 7.48 1.50 -11.14
CA TYR A 50 7.29 1.14 -12.55
C TYR A 50 8.63 0.85 -13.25
N ALA A 51 9.72 1.47 -12.81
CA ALA A 51 11.06 1.13 -13.28
C ALA A 51 11.49 -0.30 -12.90
N LYS A 52 10.89 -0.90 -11.87
CA LYS A 52 11.23 -2.24 -11.35
C LYS A 52 10.18 -3.30 -11.70
N ILE A 53 8.93 -2.89 -11.95
CA ILE A 53 7.81 -3.78 -12.29
C ILE A 53 7.26 -3.36 -13.66
N LYS A 54 7.42 -4.23 -14.66
CA LYS A 54 6.96 -3.98 -16.01
C LYS A 54 5.42 -4.00 -16.11
N ASN A 55 4.90 -3.39 -17.17
CA ASN A 55 3.46 -3.41 -17.54
C ASN A 55 2.52 -2.86 -16.47
N CYS A 56 2.96 -1.88 -15.67
CA CYS A 56 2.12 -1.22 -14.70
C CYS A 56 1.28 -0.11 -15.35
N ASN A 57 0.01 0.00 -14.96
CA ASN A 57 -0.92 0.98 -15.54
C ASN A 57 -1.92 1.58 -14.52
N GLY A 58 -1.69 1.35 -13.23
CA GLY A 58 -2.44 2.02 -12.17
C GLY A 58 -1.73 1.90 -10.83
N GLY A 59 -1.85 2.92 -9.99
CA GLY A 59 -1.32 2.90 -8.62
C GLY A 59 -2.15 3.75 -7.66
N SER A 60 -2.15 3.39 -6.38
CA SER A 60 -2.71 4.19 -5.29
C SER A 60 -1.92 4.01 -4.00
N GLU A 61 -2.20 4.88 -3.03
CA GLU A 61 -1.54 4.90 -1.74
C GLU A 61 -2.55 5.15 -0.62
N ASN A 62 -2.44 4.37 0.44
CA ASN A 62 -3.00 4.70 1.74
C ASN A 62 -1.85 5.11 2.67
N VAL A 63 -2.03 6.21 3.40
CA VAL A 63 -1.16 6.60 4.51
C VAL A 63 -1.98 6.74 5.78
N ALA A 64 -1.39 6.34 6.91
CA ALA A 64 -1.96 6.52 8.23
C ALA A 64 -0.87 6.52 9.28
N TRP A 65 -1.21 6.98 10.48
CA TRP A 65 -0.40 6.79 11.67
C TRP A 65 -1.31 6.58 12.86
N TYR A 66 -0.92 5.68 13.76
CA TYR A 66 -1.74 5.29 14.91
C TYR A 66 -0.86 5.11 16.15
N PRO A 67 -1.42 5.36 17.36
CA PRO A 67 -0.70 5.10 18.60
C PRO A 67 -0.43 3.61 18.78
N PRO A 68 0.57 3.23 19.61
CA PRO A 68 0.95 1.83 19.84
C PRO A 68 -0.18 0.96 20.42
N SER A 69 -1.22 1.57 21.00
CA SER A 69 -2.39 0.86 21.52
C SER A 69 -3.31 0.28 20.44
N LYS A 70 -3.11 0.62 19.16
CA LYS A 70 -3.90 0.06 18.06
C LYS A 70 -3.23 -1.19 17.50
N SER A 71 -3.96 -2.30 17.53
CA SER A 71 -3.51 -3.53 16.88
C SER A 71 -3.55 -3.41 15.34
N PRO A 72 -2.83 -4.25 14.59
CA PRO A 72 -2.95 -4.28 13.13
C PRO A 72 -4.39 -4.51 12.64
N ARG A 73 -5.21 -5.25 13.40
CA ARG A 73 -6.64 -5.46 13.07
C ARG A 73 -7.44 -4.17 13.21
N ASP A 74 -7.20 -3.38 14.27
CA ASP A 74 -7.84 -2.08 14.48
C ASP A 74 -7.48 -1.10 13.36
N VAL A 75 -6.21 -1.08 12.96
CA VAL A 75 -5.73 -0.23 11.87
C VAL A 75 -6.45 -0.55 10.56
N VAL A 76 -6.58 -1.84 10.21
CA VAL A 76 -7.34 -2.25 9.03
C VAL A 76 -8.81 -1.86 9.16
N ALA A 77 -9.43 -2.04 10.31
CA ALA A 77 -10.82 -1.64 10.53
C ALA A 77 -11.02 -0.13 10.33
N LEU A 78 -10.11 0.70 10.87
CA LEU A 78 -10.12 2.16 10.70
C LEU A 78 -9.91 2.58 9.25
N TRP A 79 -9.08 1.88 8.48
CA TRP A 79 -8.95 2.13 7.05
C TRP A 79 -10.25 1.80 6.28
N LEU A 80 -10.99 0.79 6.74
CA LEU A 80 -12.24 0.40 6.09
C LEU A 80 -13.38 1.39 6.36
N THR A 81 -13.34 2.16 7.46
CA THR A 81 -14.33 3.22 7.72
C THR A 81 -14.09 4.46 6.86
N SER A 82 -12.82 4.79 6.57
CA SER A 82 -12.42 5.88 5.68
C SER A 82 -12.81 5.61 4.22
N SER A 83 -13.59 6.49 3.62
CA SER A 83 -14.05 6.34 2.22
C SER A 83 -12.88 6.35 1.22
N GLY A 84 -11.87 7.19 1.44
CA GLY A 84 -10.66 7.26 0.60
C GLY A 84 -9.83 5.99 0.68
N HIS A 85 -9.52 5.54 1.90
CA HIS A 85 -8.72 4.32 2.10
C HIS A 85 -9.46 3.08 1.58
N ARG A 86 -10.76 2.96 1.88
CA ARG A 86 -11.62 1.89 1.38
C ARG A 86 -11.67 1.84 -0.14
N ARG A 87 -11.73 2.99 -0.82
CA ARG A 87 -11.71 3.08 -2.29
C ARG A 87 -10.43 2.45 -2.86
N ASN A 88 -9.27 2.77 -2.28
CA ASN A 88 -7.99 2.20 -2.72
C ASN A 88 -7.92 0.69 -2.48
N ILE A 89 -8.39 0.23 -1.31
CA ILE A 89 -8.44 -1.20 -0.94
C ILE A 89 -9.30 -2.02 -1.92
N LEU A 90 -10.37 -1.43 -2.44
CA LEU A 90 -11.28 -2.06 -3.40
C LEU A 90 -10.93 -1.78 -4.85
N GLY A 91 -9.87 -0.99 -5.11
CA GLY A 91 -9.45 -0.65 -6.47
C GLY A 91 -9.00 -1.88 -7.26
N HIS A 92 -8.99 -1.72 -8.59
CA HIS A 92 -8.59 -2.75 -9.56
C HIS A 92 -7.06 -2.94 -9.59
N TYR A 93 -6.48 -3.32 -8.46
CA TYR A 93 -5.07 -3.63 -8.29
C TYR A 93 -4.87 -5.13 -8.05
N ASN A 94 -3.67 -5.62 -8.32
CA ASN A 94 -3.28 -7.02 -8.10
C ASN A 94 -1.98 -7.15 -7.29
N LEU A 95 -1.23 -6.06 -7.11
CA LEU A 95 -0.06 -6.01 -6.24
C LEU A 95 -0.30 -5.05 -5.08
N THR A 96 0.29 -5.36 -3.93
CA THR A 96 0.34 -4.46 -2.77
C THR A 96 1.65 -4.59 -2.00
N GLY A 97 1.99 -3.57 -1.22
CA GLY A 97 3.07 -3.65 -0.23
C GLY A 97 2.83 -2.65 0.88
N VAL A 98 3.15 -3.05 2.12
CA VAL A 98 2.95 -2.23 3.31
C VAL A 98 4.30 -1.94 3.96
N GLY A 99 4.55 -0.67 4.24
CA GLY A 99 5.67 -0.19 5.04
C GLY A 99 5.16 0.31 6.37
N ILE A 100 5.77 -0.16 7.47
CA ILE A 100 5.40 0.24 8.84
C ILE A 100 6.65 0.71 9.55
N VAL A 101 6.65 1.91 10.15
CA VAL A 101 7.78 2.46 10.90
C VAL A 101 7.32 2.92 12.27
N ARG A 102 8.10 2.61 13.30
CA ARG A 102 7.83 2.99 14.67
C ARG A 102 8.69 4.18 15.06
N ASP A 103 8.10 5.22 15.63
CA ASP A 103 8.85 6.33 16.24
C ASP A 103 9.30 6.00 17.67
N LYS A 104 10.06 6.90 18.29
CA LYS A 104 10.54 6.73 19.68
C LYS A 104 9.41 6.65 20.72
N ARG A 105 8.23 7.19 20.44
CA ARG A 105 7.04 7.18 21.30
C ARG A 105 6.16 5.94 21.08
N GLY A 106 6.53 5.09 20.12
CA GLY A 106 5.79 3.90 19.74
C GLY A 106 4.66 4.12 18.74
N TRP A 107 4.50 5.33 18.20
CA TRP A 107 3.56 5.55 17.11
C TRP A 107 4.02 4.81 15.87
N LEU A 108 3.06 4.22 15.16
CA LEU A 108 3.31 3.46 13.95
C LEU A 108 2.83 4.27 12.75
N TYR A 109 3.74 4.58 11.84
CA TYR A 109 3.48 5.17 10.53
C TYR A 109 3.30 4.05 9.53
N TYR A 110 2.23 4.15 8.74
CA TYR A 110 1.84 3.18 7.74
C TYR A 110 1.79 3.84 6.38
N THR A 111 2.38 3.16 5.41
CA THR A 111 2.15 3.40 3.99
C THR A 111 1.75 2.07 3.36
N GLN A 112 0.65 2.03 2.63
CA GLN A 112 0.32 0.90 1.77
C GLN A 112 0.22 1.38 0.33
N LEU A 113 0.96 0.70 -0.54
CA LEU A 113 0.91 0.93 -1.98
C LEU A 113 0.12 -0.18 -2.66
N PHE A 114 -0.59 0.18 -3.70
CA PHE A 114 -1.29 -0.74 -4.59
C PHE A 114 -0.86 -0.46 -6.01
N ILE A 115 -0.59 -1.52 -6.78
CA ILE A 115 -0.24 -1.42 -8.19
C ILE A 115 -1.09 -2.39 -9.00
N LYS A 116 -1.52 -1.92 -10.16
CA LYS A 116 -2.05 -2.75 -11.22
C LYS A 116 -0.94 -2.96 -12.23
N ASN A 117 -0.51 -4.21 -12.37
CA ASN A 117 0.24 -4.63 -13.55
C ASN A 117 -0.61 -5.60 -14.38
N LYS A 118 -0.38 -5.60 -15.69
CA LYS A 118 -0.81 -6.73 -16.52
C LYS A 118 0.15 -7.87 -16.17
N ALA A 119 -0.38 -8.96 -15.60
CA ALA A 119 0.37 -10.20 -15.55
C ALA A 119 0.82 -10.49 -16.99
N VAL A 120 2.11 -10.80 -17.18
CA VAL A 120 2.52 -11.38 -18.46
C VAL A 120 1.79 -12.71 -18.52
N GLY A 121 0.76 -12.80 -19.37
CA GLY A 121 0.05 -14.05 -19.56
C GLY A 121 1.07 -15.07 -20.03
N HIS A 122 1.44 -16.01 -19.17
CA HIS A 122 1.86 -17.31 -19.67
C HIS A 122 0.61 -17.92 -20.30
N PHE A 123 0.40 -17.63 -21.58
CA PHE A 123 -0.37 -18.51 -22.44
C PHE A 123 0.46 -19.79 -22.53
N GLY A 124 0.29 -20.68 -21.56
CA GLY A 124 0.63 -22.08 -21.72
C GLY A 124 -0.31 -22.61 -22.78
N ILE A 125 0.20 -22.70 -24.02
CA ILE A 125 -0.40 -23.50 -25.07
C ILE A 125 -0.34 -24.93 -24.55
N LYS A 126 -1.52 -25.54 -24.34
CA LYS A 126 -1.63 -27.00 -24.22
C LYS A 126 -1.53 -27.60 -25.61
#